data_AF-A0A6I6VY95-F1
#
_entry.id   AF-A0A6I6VY95-F1
#
_cell.length_a   1.000
_cell.length_b   1.000
_cell.length_c   1.000
_cell.angle_alpha   90.00
_cell.angle_beta   90.00
_cell.angle_gamma   90.00
#
_symmetry.space_group_name_H-M   'P 1'
#
loop_
_entity.id
_entity.type
_entity.pdbx_description
1 polymer ?
#
loop_
_entity_poly.entity_id
_entity_poly.type
_entity_poly.pdbx_seq_one_letter_code
_entity_poly.pdbx_strand_id
1 'polypeptide(L)'
;MCLGLPCAGVPTGYSIQKLQFQGRVLGHNTDDLIITSVCARTGENAIVRMQMKRTLTPSSNDFKEAVGLAWLDFVDPSFNKDLDQIQIVFDSSSLSQMKGAQQIVAFARSTLTHDVWKTKVNTKNFSNEKNRKAYDAMERAVKSYALHAFSDDRFHDFVKSIEFLGETLDSDNSAGTNFQKQLIFQQLPRLDKNMVWARLVMVCTELNGVAGEIALSTLCSYIPELVDDFGIARLLMKVLATTNESEFLEIKKHEFYEKLQKRMSPLQSLMMSQSVNIYTMADKHNFVSQKLSLAISEVSKNQGLIEEDGVPAILRAPIKQKTKLKKLTNDSIGEILTSWFSNQEFEPDSVHRLTIQEFQCELLAANLDTGELSEERVETTAFAVIIVSTGNDSLLKRNYKLWVWGHGHDELEVSWQFSFGLPNQKDYLVRTKKFRSSFFVSSYLRDKLKAYEKVLEKILSGWKPAVRFGLPGKKDDRYHNDLGVISNIPRSEELSEMHRRIKVINLIINLNEKYAIHLQFTDALFDKLLTEELIVTAVHNLASLFTPYPPANYRSAPYVQGDGWEICMIAKPFFAGFKKFS
;
A
#
# COMPACT_ATOMS: atom_id res chain seq x y z
N MET A 1 -17.94 4.16 -9.08
CA MET A 1 -19.12 4.68 -8.37
C MET A 1 -18.88 6.10 -7.83
N CYS A 2 -18.09 6.28 -6.76
CA CYS A 2 -17.99 7.57 -6.04
C CYS A 2 -17.52 8.75 -6.91
N LEU A 3 -16.45 8.59 -7.69
CA LEU A 3 -15.91 9.66 -8.54
C LEU A 3 -16.59 9.77 -9.92
N GLY A 4 -17.51 8.86 -10.26
CA GLY A 4 -18.11 8.82 -11.61
C GLY A 4 -17.12 8.50 -12.74
N LEU A 5 -15.94 7.98 -12.42
CA LEU A 5 -14.92 7.62 -13.39
C LEU A 5 -15.20 6.26 -14.07
N PRO A 6 -14.68 6.05 -15.29
CA PRO A 6 -14.70 4.74 -15.93
C PRO A 6 -14.08 3.66 -15.04
N CYS A 7 -14.64 2.46 -15.09
CA CYS A 7 -14.20 1.31 -14.32
C CYS A 7 -14.00 0.13 -15.26
N ALA A 8 -12.93 -0.65 -15.07
CA ALA A 8 -12.67 -1.82 -15.88
C ALA A 8 -13.86 -2.79 -15.82
N GLY A 9 -14.27 -3.28 -16.99
CA GLY A 9 -15.42 -4.17 -17.16
C GLY A 9 -16.80 -3.51 -17.13
N VAL A 10 -16.90 -2.22 -16.80
CA VAL A 10 -18.15 -1.46 -16.96
C VAL A 10 -18.18 -0.88 -18.38
N PRO A 11 -19.25 -1.10 -19.17
CA PRO A 11 -19.31 -0.59 -20.54
C PRO A 11 -19.20 0.95 -20.62
N THR A 12 -18.66 1.45 -21.73
CA THR A 12 -18.47 2.90 -21.91
C THR A 12 -19.83 3.61 -21.94
N GLY A 13 -19.93 4.73 -21.21
CA GLY A 13 -21.19 5.48 -21.07
C GLY A 13 -22.13 4.96 -19.99
N TYR A 14 -21.73 3.92 -19.24
CA TYR A 14 -22.45 3.40 -18.09
C TYR A 14 -21.88 3.98 -16.79
N SER A 15 -22.76 4.19 -15.83
CA SER A 15 -22.42 4.67 -14.49
C SER A 15 -22.77 3.61 -13.46
N ILE A 16 -21.84 3.31 -12.54
CA ILE A 16 -22.10 2.35 -11.46
C ILE A 16 -23.13 2.94 -10.50
N GLN A 17 -24.24 2.23 -10.32
CA GLN A 17 -25.36 2.64 -9.46
C GLN A 17 -25.45 1.84 -8.17
N LYS A 18 -25.07 0.55 -8.19
CA LYS A 18 -25.16 -0.34 -7.04
C LYS A 18 -23.99 -1.31 -7.00
N LEU A 19 -23.51 -1.56 -5.78
CA LEU A 19 -22.57 -2.63 -5.44
C LEU A 19 -23.27 -3.57 -4.45
N GLN A 20 -23.11 -4.87 -4.63
CA GLN A 20 -23.66 -5.90 -3.75
C GLN A 20 -22.57 -6.93 -3.48
N PHE A 21 -22.31 -7.17 -2.20
CA PHE A 21 -21.26 -8.08 -1.75
C PHE A 21 -21.85 -9.44 -1.41
N GLN A 22 -21.14 -10.53 -1.72
CA GLN A 22 -21.56 -11.91 -1.39
C GLN A 22 -22.96 -12.25 -1.96
N GLY A 23 -23.13 -12.11 -3.29
CA GLY A 23 -24.38 -12.23 -4.03
C GLY A 23 -25.02 -13.62 -4.10
N ARG A 24 -24.42 -14.66 -3.51
CA ARG A 24 -24.94 -16.05 -3.55
C ARG A 24 -26.38 -16.16 -3.07
N VAL A 25 -26.68 -15.47 -1.97
CA VAL A 25 -27.99 -15.49 -1.32
C VAL A 25 -29.08 -14.90 -2.24
N LEU A 26 -28.68 -14.08 -3.21
CA LEU A 26 -29.55 -13.42 -4.17
C LEU A 26 -29.50 -14.07 -5.57
N GLY A 27 -29.00 -15.30 -5.66
CA GLY A 27 -29.07 -16.12 -6.88
C GLY A 27 -27.90 -15.95 -7.84
N HIS A 28 -26.84 -15.21 -7.49
CA HIS A 28 -25.62 -15.15 -8.30
C HIS A 28 -24.70 -16.33 -7.99
N ASN A 29 -24.14 -16.97 -9.02
CA ASN A 29 -23.18 -18.05 -8.83
C ASN A 29 -21.74 -17.53 -8.65
N THR A 30 -21.42 -16.42 -9.31
CA THR A 30 -20.20 -15.63 -9.13
C THR A 30 -20.55 -14.49 -8.19
N ASP A 31 -20.08 -14.55 -6.93
CA ASP A 31 -20.78 -13.92 -5.82
C ASP A 31 -20.01 -12.87 -5.03
N ASP A 32 -18.68 -12.86 -5.02
CA ASP A 32 -17.93 -11.97 -4.12
C ASP A 32 -18.30 -10.48 -4.28
N LEU A 33 -18.49 -10.01 -5.52
CA LEU A 33 -18.97 -8.67 -5.81
C LEU A 33 -19.82 -8.61 -7.09
N ILE A 34 -21.00 -8.01 -6.98
CA ILE A 34 -21.89 -7.69 -8.10
C ILE A 34 -21.94 -6.18 -8.28
N ILE A 35 -21.66 -5.71 -9.49
CA ILE A 35 -21.72 -4.29 -9.87
C ILE A 35 -22.86 -4.11 -10.85
N THR A 36 -23.86 -3.32 -10.47
CA THR A 36 -24.92 -2.89 -11.39
C THR A 36 -24.63 -1.48 -11.88
N SER A 37 -24.64 -1.31 -13.20
CA SER A 37 -24.41 -0.04 -13.87
C SER A 37 -25.52 0.27 -14.86
N VAL A 38 -25.76 1.56 -15.09
CA VAL A 38 -26.85 2.06 -15.94
C VAL A 38 -26.31 2.99 -17.02
N CYS A 39 -26.77 2.80 -18.26
CA CYS A 39 -26.54 3.72 -19.37
C CYS A 39 -27.38 4.98 -19.17
N ALA A 40 -26.74 6.14 -19.09
CA ALA A 40 -27.45 7.41 -18.92
C ALA A 40 -28.39 7.75 -20.10
N ARG A 41 -28.13 7.21 -21.29
CA ARG A 41 -28.90 7.50 -22.52
C ARG A 41 -30.08 6.55 -22.73
N THR A 42 -29.88 5.26 -22.52
CA THR A 42 -30.89 4.22 -22.82
C THR A 42 -31.62 3.73 -21.57
N GLY A 43 -31.06 3.95 -20.37
CA GLY A 43 -31.58 3.40 -19.13
C GLY A 43 -31.30 1.90 -18.96
N GLU A 44 -30.59 1.27 -19.89
CA GLU A 44 -30.27 -0.16 -19.84
C GLU A 44 -29.28 -0.46 -18.72
N ASN A 45 -29.47 -1.63 -18.10
CA ASN A 45 -28.58 -2.16 -17.07
C ASN A 45 -27.47 -3.00 -17.69
N ALA A 46 -26.28 -2.92 -17.10
CA ALA A 46 -25.18 -3.87 -17.32
C ALA A 46 -24.65 -4.36 -15.97
N ILE A 47 -24.44 -5.67 -15.85
CA ILE A 47 -24.04 -6.32 -14.60
C ILE A 47 -22.64 -6.94 -14.75
N VAL A 48 -21.73 -6.55 -13.86
CA VAL A 48 -20.44 -7.22 -13.70
C VAL A 48 -20.50 -8.12 -12.47
N ARG A 49 -20.21 -9.41 -12.65
CA ARG A 49 -20.16 -10.41 -11.56
C ARG A 49 -18.69 -10.78 -11.32
N MET A 50 -18.23 -10.70 -10.08
CA MET A 50 -16.82 -10.94 -9.74
C MET A 50 -16.65 -12.05 -8.71
N GLN A 51 -15.69 -12.95 -8.94
CA GLN A 51 -15.15 -13.87 -7.93
C GLN A 51 -13.71 -13.46 -7.62
N MET A 52 -13.32 -13.46 -6.35
CA MET A 52 -11.97 -13.20 -5.89
C MET A 52 -11.32 -14.49 -5.35
N LYS A 53 -10.11 -14.81 -5.81
CA LYS A 53 -9.33 -15.97 -5.33
C LYS A 53 -7.89 -15.56 -4.99
N ARG A 54 -7.46 -15.77 -3.75
CA ARG A 54 -6.07 -15.47 -3.33
C ARG A 54 -5.01 -16.27 -4.09
N THR A 55 -5.32 -17.52 -4.41
CA THR A 55 -4.47 -18.36 -5.25
C THR A 55 -5.31 -18.99 -6.34
N LEU A 56 -4.83 -18.97 -7.58
CA LEU A 56 -5.57 -19.55 -8.70
C LEU A 56 -4.63 -20.17 -9.72
N THR A 57 -4.88 -21.43 -10.08
CA THR A 57 -4.16 -22.10 -11.18
C THR A 57 -5.13 -22.89 -12.03
N PRO A 58 -4.92 -23.03 -13.35
CA PRO A 58 -5.84 -23.80 -14.18
C PRO A 58 -6.03 -25.26 -13.73
N SER A 59 -5.09 -25.83 -12.98
CA SER A 59 -5.18 -27.19 -12.44
C SER A 59 -5.88 -27.30 -11.07
N SER A 60 -6.18 -26.19 -10.39
CA SER A 60 -6.75 -26.25 -9.03
C SER A 60 -8.26 -26.49 -9.03
N ASN A 61 -8.76 -27.05 -7.93
CA ASN A 61 -10.20 -27.16 -7.69
C ASN A 61 -10.87 -25.78 -7.62
N ASP A 62 -10.20 -24.76 -7.06
CA ASP A 62 -10.70 -23.39 -7.04
C ASP A 62 -10.95 -22.82 -8.44
N PHE A 63 -10.08 -23.14 -9.41
CA PHE A 63 -10.28 -22.73 -10.79
C PHE A 63 -11.46 -23.45 -11.42
N LYS A 64 -11.54 -24.77 -11.21
CA LYS A 64 -12.66 -25.58 -11.70
C LYS A 64 -14.00 -25.04 -11.18
N GLU A 65 -14.06 -24.75 -9.88
CA GLU A 65 -15.25 -24.19 -9.23
C GLU A 65 -15.56 -22.80 -9.77
N ALA A 66 -14.62 -21.86 -9.75
CA ALA A 66 -14.85 -20.49 -10.20
C ALA A 66 -15.31 -20.40 -11.67
N VAL A 67 -14.67 -21.16 -12.56
CA VAL A 67 -15.08 -21.22 -13.98
C VAL A 67 -16.41 -21.95 -14.15
N GLY A 68 -16.68 -23.00 -13.37
CA GLY A 68 -17.95 -23.73 -13.41
C GLY A 68 -19.13 -22.89 -12.94
N LEU A 69 -18.96 -22.11 -11.87
CA LEU A 69 -19.96 -21.17 -11.36
C LEU A 69 -20.18 -20.00 -12.33
N ALA A 70 -19.12 -19.46 -12.91
CA ALA A 70 -19.21 -18.47 -13.98
C ALA A 70 -20.02 -19.00 -15.18
N TRP A 71 -19.86 -20.28 -15.54
CA TRP A 71 -20.66 -20.89 -16.60
C TRP A 71 -22.15 -20.91 -16.24
N LEU A 72 -22.50 -21.23 -15.00
CA LEU A 72 -23.90 -21.21 -14.56
C LEU A 72 -24.53 -19.82 -14.68
N ASP A 73 -23.79 -18.75 -14.35
CA ASP A 73 -24.26 -17.38 -14.57
C ASP A 73 -24.41 -17.05 -16.05
N PHE A 74 -23.46 -17.47 -16.89
CA PHE A 74 -23.50 -17.19 -18.33
C PHE A 74 -24.68 -17.85 -19.04
N VAL A 75 -25.05 -19.07 -18.62
CA VAL A 75 -26.18 -19.78 -19.23
C VAL A 75 -27.53 -19.36 -18.65
N ASP A 76 -27.54 -18.57 -17.58
CA ASP A 76 -28.76 -18.04 -17.00
C ASP A 76 -29.49 -17.13 -18.01
N PRO A 77 -30.82 -17.27 -18.19
CA PRO A 77 -31.56 -16.45 -19.15
C PRO A 77 -31.51 -14.94 -18.88
N SER A 78 -31.19 -14.52 -17.67
CA SER A 78 -31.03 -13.10 -17.31
C SER A 78 -29.69 -12.50 -17.75
N PHE A 79 -28.71 -13.33 -18.14
CA PHE A 79 -27.39 -12.88 -18.55
C PHE A 79 -27.43 -12.22 -19.93
N ASN A 80 -27.16 -10.91 -19.98
CA ASN A 80 -27.09 -10.19 -21.23
C ASN A 80 -25.68 -10.30 -21.83
N LYS A 81 -25.52 -11.13 -22.87
CA LYS A 81 -24.20 -11.41 -23.49
C LYS A 81 -23.49 -10.19 -24.09
N ASP A 82 -24.23 -9.13 -24.41
CA ASP A 82 -23.66 -7.92 -25.02
C ASP A 82 -23.21 -6.89 -23.98
N LEU A 83 -23.72 -6.98 -22.75
CA LEU A 83 -23.55 -5.96 -21.71
C LEU A 83 -22.96 -6.50 -20.40
N ASP A 84 -23.32 -7.72 -20.01
CA ASP A 84 -22.87 -8.34 -18.77
C ASP A 84 -21.47 -8.91 -18.91
N GLN A 85 -20.73 -8.90 -17.81
CA GLN A 85 -19.38 -9.42 -17.76
C GLN A 85 -19.15 -10.28 -16.52
N ILE A 86 -18.35 -11.32 -16.68
CA ILE A 86 -17.89 -12.16 -15.56
C ILE A 86 -16.40 -11.97 -15.38
N GLN A 87 -15.97 -11.71 -14.15
CA GLN A 87 -14.57 -11.50 -13.82
C GLN A 87 -14.14 -12.46 -12.71
N ILE A 88 -13.01 -13.12 -12.92
CA ILE A 88 -12.33 -13.89 -11.89
C ILE A 88 -11.04 -13.12 -11.57
N VAL A 89 -11.06 -12.45 -10.42
CA VAL A 89 -9.94 -11.71 -9.87
C VAL A 89 -9.08 -12.65 -9.05
N PHE A 90 -7.77 -12.61 -9.24
CA PHE A 90 -6.82 -13.41 -8.51
C PHE A 90 -5.62 -12.59 -8.05
N ASP A 91 -4.94 -13.03 -6.99
CA ASP A 91 -3.76 -12.31 -6.51
C ASP A 91 -2.61 -12.36 -7.54
N SER A 92 -1.90 -11.24 -7.69
CA SER A 92 -0.77 -11.06 -8.59
C SER A 92 0.32 -12.14 -8.46
N SER A 93 0.45 -12.79 -7.29
CA SER A 93 1.31 -13.96 -7.08
C SER A 93 0.98 -15.15 -8.01
N SER A 94 -0.28 -15.30 -8.43
CA SER A 94 -0.74 -16.37 -9.33
C SER A 94 -0.60 -16.02 -10.82
N LEU A 95 -0.12 -14.81 -11.16
CA LEU A 95 -0.10 -14.31 -12.54
C LEU A 95 0.73 -15.20 -13.48
N SER A 96 1.89 -15.68 -13.05
CA SER A 96 2.76 -16.54 -13.88
C SER A 96 2.09 -17.86 -14.30
N GLN A 97 1.20 -18.37 -13.44
CA GLN A 97 0.44 -19.61 -13.63
C GLN A 97 -0.83 -19.35 -14.45
N MET A 98 -1.46 -18.18 -14.27
CA MET A 98 -2.70 -17.79 -14.95
C MET A 98 -2.52 -17.16 -16.34
N LYS A 99 -1.30 -16.79 -16.74
CA LYS A 99 -0.99 -16.26 -18.09
C LYS A 99 -1.58 -17.10 -19.23
N GLY A 100 -1.56 -18.43 -19.09
CA GLY A 100 -2.14 -19.33 -20.09
C GLY A 100 -3.65 -19.13 -20.24
N ALA A 101 -4.38 -19.01 -19.13
CA ALA A 101 -5.83 -18.77 -19.13
C ALA A 101 -6.18 -17.39 -19.72
N GLN A 102 -5.43 -16.34 -19.36
CA GLN A 102 -5.60 -15.00 -19.95
C GLN A 102 -5.40 -15.03 -21.47
N GLN A 103 -4.38 -15.75 -21.95
CA GLN A 103 -4.10 -15.87 -23.38
C GLN A 103 -5.20 -16.64 -24.13
N ILE A 104 -5.79 -17.67 -23.51
CA ILE A 104 -6.90 -18.43 -24.10
C ILE A 104 -8.15 -17.57 -24.27
N VAL A 105 -8.48 -16.72 -23.28
CA VAL A 105 -9.55 -15.72 -23.39
C VAL A 105 -9.25 -14.72 -24.51
N ALA A 106 -8.02 -14.20 -24.59
CA ALA A 106 -7.62 -13.28 -25.65
C ALA A 106 -7.75 -13.92 -27.04
N PHE A 107 -7.38 -15.19 -27.19
CA PHE A 107 -7.58 -15.93 -28.44
C PHE A 107 -9.06 -16.06 -28.78
N ALA A 108 -9.93 -16.41 -27.82
CA ALA A 108 -11.37 -16.54 -28.04
C ALA A 108 -12.00 -15.23 -28.54
N ARG A 109 -11.63 -14.10 -27.94
CA ARG A 109 -12.08 -12.75 -28.36
C ARG A 109 -11.57 -12.35 -29.75
N SER A 110 -10.44 -12.91 -30.18
CA SER A 110 -9.83 -12.64 -31.49
C SER A 110 -10.35 -13.52 -32.64
N THR A 111 -11.37 -14.35 -32.39
CA THR A 111 -11.90 -15.30 -33.39
C THR A 111 -13.42 -15.28 -33.42
N LEU A 112 -13.98 -15.54 -34.60
CA LEU A 112 -15.42 -15.56 -34.81
C LEU A 112 -16.05 -16.89 -34.39
N THR A 113 -15.39 -18.01 -34.70
CA THR A 113 -15.90 -19.37 -34.47
C THR A 113 -15.01 -20.18 -33.52
N HIS A 114 -15.60 -21.23 -32.94
CA HIS A 114 -14.89 -22.16 -32.07
C HIS A 114 -13.79 -22.93 -32.82
N ASP A 115 -14.04 -23.39 -34.05
CA ASP A 115 -13.04 -24.15 -34.82
C ASP A 115 -11.75 -23.37 -35.05
N VAL A 116 -11.86 -22.08 -35.40
CA VAL A 116 -10.70 -21.20 -35.61
C VAL A 116 -9.98 -20.97 -34.28
N TRP A 117 -10.73 -20.78 -33.20
CA TRP A 117 -10.17 -20.64 -31.85
C TRP A 117 -9.40 -21.89 -31.42
N LYS A 118 -10.03 -23.06 -31.49
CA LYS A 118 -9.42 -24.36 -31.15
C LYS A 118 -8.21 -24.67 -32.01
N THR A 119 -8.24 -24.28 -33.30
CA THR A 119 -7.06 -24.36 -34.18
C THR A 119 -5.92 -23.50 -33.62
N LYS A 120 -6.15 -22.21 -33.33
CA LYS A 120 -5.13 -21.32 -32.72
C LYS A 120 -4.56 -21.90 -31.41
N VAL A 121 -5.39 -22.48 -30.55
CA VAL A 121 -4.94 -23.09 -29.29
C VAL A 121 -4.00 -24.27 -29.51
N ASN A 122 -4.27 -25.08 -30.54
CA ASN A 122 -3.57 -26.34 -30.81
C ASN A 122 -2.40 -26.21 -31.79
N THR A 123 -2.31 -25.14 -32.59
CA THR A 123 -1.21 -24.94 -33.54
C THR A 123 0.14 -24.88 -32.82
N LYS A 124 1.02 -25.85 -33.14
CA LYS A 124 2.39 -25.92 -32.64
C LYS A 124 3.16 -24.64 -33.01
N ASN A 125 4.03 -24.17 -32.12
CA ASN A 125 4.81 -22.93 -32.24
C ASN A 125 4.01 -21.61 -32.20
N PHE A 126 2.71 -21.63 -32.50
CA PHE A 126 1.83 -20.48 -32.27
C PHE A 126 1.32 -20.42 -30.82
N SER A 127 1.00 -21.58 -30.24
CA SER A 127 0.53 -21.71 -28.86
C SER A 127 1.44 -22.65 -28.05
N ASN A 128 1.59 -22.36 -26.76
CA ASN A 128 2.44 -23.13 -25.84
C ASN A 128 1.64 -24.15 -25.02
N GLU A 129 2.32 -24.99 -24.25
CA GLU A 129 1.69 -26.04 -23.44
C GLU A 129 0.83 -25.48 -22.30
N LYS A 130 1.22 -24.35 -21.71
CA LYS A 130 0.43 -23.69 -20.65
C LYS A 130 -0.93 -23.24 -21.17
N ASN A 131 -1.00 -22.71 -22.40
CA ASN A 131 -2.24 -22.33 -23.05
C ASN A 131 -3.14 -23.56 -23.28
N ARG A 132 -2.60 -24.65 -23.83
CA ARG A 132 -3.36 -25.90 -24.06
C ARG A 132 -3.92 -26.47 -22.75
N LYS A 133 -3.08 -26.56 -21.70
CA LYS A 133 -3.51 -26.99 -20.37
C LYS A 133 -4.61 -26.10 -19.78
N ALA A 134 -4.54 -24.78 -19.99
CA ALA A 134 -5.57 -23.86 -19.53
C ALA A 134 -6.89 -24.02 -20.30
N TYR A 135 -6.84 -24.22 -21.62
CA TYR A 135 -8.02 -24.55 -22.43
C TYR A 135 -8.69 -25.84 -21.94
N ASP A 136 -7.92 -26.92 -21.79
CA ASP A 136 -8.42 -28.22 -21.33
C ASP A 136 -8.99 -28.15 -19.91
N ALA A 137 -8.43 -27.30 -19.06
CA ALA A 137 -8.96 -27.04 -17.72
C ALA A 137 -10.30 -26.31 -17.75
N MET A 138 -10.43 -25.25 -18.56
CA MET A 138 -11.70 -24.52 -18.71
C MET A 138 -12.78 -25.42 -19.29
N GLU A 139 -12.47 -26.17 -20.35
CA GLU A 139 -13.43 -27.07 -20.98
C GLU A 139 -13.91 -28.14 -20.00
N ARG A 140 -13.00 -28.75 -19.23
CA ARG A 140 -13.37 -29.72 -18.18
C ARG A 140 -14.19 -29.10 -17.07
N ALA A 141 -13.86 -27.88 -16.64
CA ALA A 141 -14.62 -27.15 -15.64
C ALA A 141 -16.07 -26.95 -16.12
N VAL A 142 -16.25 -26.37 -17.30
CA VAL A 142 -17.56 -26.15 -17.90
C VAL A 142 -18.33 -27.46 -18.07
N LYS A 143 -17.73 -28.50 -18.66
CA LYS A 143 -18.39 -29.81 -18.84
C LYS A 143 -18.86 -30.44 -17.53
N SER A 144 -18.17 -30.20 -16.42
CA SER A 144 -18.59 -30.73 -15.11
C SER A 144 -19.82 -30.03 -14.52
N TYR A 145 -20.16 -28.82 -14.98
CA TYR A 145 -21.35 -28.07 -14.55
C TYR A 145 -22.44 -28.06 -15.63
N ALA A 146 -22.10 -28.34 -16.89
CA ALA A 146 -22.98 -28.26 -18.04
C ALA A 146 -23.77 -29.57 -18.32
N LEU A 147 -24.26 -30.26 -17.28
CA LEU A 147 -24.80 -31.64 -17.26
C LEU A 147 -25.37 -32.19 -18.60
N HIS A 148 -26.11 -31.40 -19.39
CA HIS A 148 -26.53 -31.77 -20.77
C HIS A 148 -26.50 -30.64 -21.83
N ALA A 149 -25.95 -29.45 -21.53
CA ALA A 149 -26.10 -28.24 -22.38
C ALA A 149 -24.80 -27.74 -23.04
N PHE A 150 -23.73 -28.55 -22.99
CA PHE A 150 -22.44 -28.19 -23.58
C PHE A 150 -22.50 -28.23 -25.11
N SER A 151 -22.06 -27.15 -25.74
CA SER A 151 -21.71 -27.12 -27.17
C SER A 151 -20.47 -26.26 -27.36
N ASP A 152 -19.70 -26.59 -28.39
CA ASP A 152 -18.43 -25.95 -28.70
C ASP A 152 -18.60 -24.44 -28.94
N ASP A 153 -19.63 -24.04 -29.69
CA ASP A 153 -19.93 -22.63 -29.93
C ASP A 153 -20.34 -21.88 -28.64
N ARG A 154 -21.18 -22.48 -27.79
CA ARG A 154 -21.55 -21.84 -26.51
C ARG A 154 -20.36 -21.74 -25.55
N PHE A 155 -19.47 -22.71 -25.56
CA PHE A 155 -18.23 -22.64 -24.78
C PHE A 155 -17.34 -21.51 -25.29
N HIS A 156 -17.22 -21.32 -26.60
CA HIS A 156 -16.49 -20.19 -27.17
C HIS A 156 -17.09 -18.84 -26.76
N ASP A 157 -18.41 -18.69 -26.83
CA ASP A 157 -19.10 -17.47 -26.39
C ASP A 157 -18.90 -17.19 -24.90
N PHE A 158 -18.99 -18.22 -24.06
CA PHE A 158 -18.70 -18.10 -22.63
C PHE A 158 -17.28 -17.58 -22.38
N VAL A 159 -16.29 -18.16 -23.06
CA VAL A 159 -14.89 -17.74 -22.88
C VAL A 159 -14.64 -16.32 -23.39
N LYS A 160 -15.46 -15.79 -24.32
CA LYS A 160 -15.42 -14.37 -24.66
C LYS A 160 -15.92 -13.48 -23.52
N SER A 161 -16.96 -13.91 -22.80
CA SER A 161 -17.60 -13.14 -21.71
C SER A 161 -16.86 -13.15 -20.36
N ILE A 162 -15.92 -14.07 -20.16
CA ILE A 162 -15.14 -14.16 -18.92
C ILE A 162 -13.82 -13.39 -19.03
N GLU A 163 -13.36 -12.80 -17.92
CA GLU A 163 -12.06 -12.14 -17.81
C GLU A 163 -11.32 -12.59 -16.55
N PHE A 164 -10.00 -12.79 -16.67
CA PHE A 164 -9.11 -13.13 -15.56
C PHE A 164 -8.22 -11.95 -15.22
N LEU A 165 -8.41 -11.36 -14.04
CA LEU A 165 -7.73 -10.14 -13.61
C LEU A 165 -6.73 -10.45 -12.48
N GLY A 166 -5.45 -10.19 -12.73
CA GLY A 166 -4.40 -10.32 -11.72
C GLY A 166 -4.20 -9.01 -10.98
N GLU A 167 -4.61 -8.95 -9.72
CA GLU A 167 -4.54 -7.76 -8.86
C GLU A 167 -3.77 -8.05 -7.58
N THR A 168 -3.19 -7.03 -6.93
CA THR A 168 -2.57 -7.24 -5.62
C THR A 168 -3.63 -7.12 -4.53
N LEU A 169 -4.07 -8.25 -3.96
CA LEU A 169 -5.21 -8.29 -3.05
C LEU A 169 -4.84 -7.96 -1.59
N ASP A 170 -3.57 -8.15 -1.20
CA ASP A 170 -3.11 -8.01 0.18
C ASP A 170 -2.16 -6.79 0.39
N SER A 171 -2.21 -5.77 -0.46
CA SER A 171 -1.35 -4.58 -0.32
C SER A 171 -2.03 -3.24 -0.60
N ASP A 172 -2.00 -2.36 0.40
CA ASP A 172 -2.43 -0.96 0.30
C ASP A 172 -1.45 -0.06 -0.47
N ASN A 173 -0.25 -0.58 -0.80
CA ASN A 173 0.80 0.16 -1.48
C ASN A 173 1.09 -0.37 -2.89
N SER A 174 0.22 -1.22 -3.42
CA SER A 174 0.31 -1.68 -4.81
C SER A 174 0.18 -0.52 -5.80
N ALA A 175 0.69 -0.70 -7.02
CA ALA A 175 0.58 0.30 -8.07
C ALA A 175 -0.89 0.66 -8.38
N GLY A 176 -1.78 -0.34 -8.41
CA GLY A 176 -3.22 -0.16 -8.60
C GLY A 176 -3.84 0.67 -7.49
N THR A 177 -3.57 0.34 -6.22
CA THR A 177 -4.06 1.10 -5.07
C THR A 177 -3.54 2.55 -5.07
N ASN A 178 -2.26 2.74 -5.37
CA ASN A 178 -1.65 4.07 -5.46
C ASN A 178 -2.25 4.91 -6.60
N PHE A 179 -2.60 4.28 -7.72
CA PHE A 179 -3.32 4.93 -8.81
C PHE A 179 -4.71 5.40 -8.36
N GLN A 180 -5.49 4.56 -7.67
CA GLN A 180 -6.79 4.95 -7.12
C GLN A 180 -6.68 6.10 -6.11
N LYS A 181 -5.70 6.04 -5.20
CA LYS A 181 -5.37 7.14 -4.27
C LYS A 181 -5.03 8.43 -5.04
N GLN A 182 -4.33 8.33 -6.16
CA GLN A 182 -4.00 9.50 -6.98
C GLN A 182 -5.24 10.11 -7.65
N LEU A 183 -6.18 9.30 -8.15
CA LEU A 183 -7.45 9.78 -8.68
C LEU A 183 -8.27 10.50 -7.60
N ILE A 184 -8.33 9.93 -6.40
CA ILE A 184 -8.94 10.59 -5.23
C ILE A 184 -8.29 11.95 -4.98
N PHE A 185 -6.97 12.02 -4.93
CA PHE A 185 -6.25 13.27 -4.70
C PHE A 185 -6.54 14.33 -5.76
N GLN A 186 -6.58 13.94 -7.03
CA GLN A 186 -6.86 14.85 -8.14
C GLN A 186 -8.28 15.42 -8.06
N GLN A 187 -9.26 14.60 -7.69
CA GLN A 187 -10.66 15.00 -7.65
C GLN A 187 -11.04 15.69 -6.34
N LEU A 188 -10.39 15.32 -5.23
CA LEU A 188 -10.65 15.80 -3.88
C LEU A 188 -9.36 16.36 -3.24
N PRO A 189 -8.72 17.40 -3.82
CA PRO A 189 -7.39 17.86 -3.43
C PRO A 189 -7.29 18.46 -2.02
N ARG A 190 -8.44 18.74 -1.39
CA ARG A 190 -8.52 19.25 -0.01
C ARG A 190 -8.54 18.14 1.04
N LEU A 191 -8.77 16.89 0.63
CA LEU A 191 -8.85 15.74 1.51
C LEU A 191 -7.56 14.92 1.42
N ASP A 192 -7.22 14.26 2.52
CA ASP A 192 -6.13 13.30 2.50
C ASP A 192 -6.56 12.06 1.71
N LYS A 193 -5.82 11.75 0.64
CA LYS A 193 -6.16 10.66 -0.27
C LYS A 193 -6.10 9.27 0.38
N ASN A 194 -5.20 9.09 1.34
CA ASN A 194 -5.08 7.84 2.09
C ASN A 194 -6.27 7.70 3.03
N MET A 195 -6.80 8.82 3.56
CA MET A 195 -8.00 8.79 4.38
C MET A 195 -9.24 8.38 3.64
N VAL A 196 -9.49 9.04 2.51
CA VAL A 196 -10.65 8.72 1.69
C VAL A 196 -10.56 7.26 1.25
N TRP A 197 -9.37 6.77 0.86
CA TRP A 197 -9.16 5.36 0.53
C TRP A 197 -9.47 4.43 1.70
N ALA A 198 -8.88 4.66 2.87
CA ALA A 198 -9.10 3.83 4.05
C ALA A 198 -10.59 3.78 4.45
N ARG A 199 -11.29 4.92 4.36
CA ARG A 199 -12.73 4.98 4.64
C ARG A 199 -13.54 4.15 3.64
N LEU A 200 -13.23 4.24 2.35
CA LEU A 200 -13.88 3.42 1.33
C LEU A 200 -13.64 1.93 1.56
N VAL A 201 -12.39 1.54 1.89
CA VAL A 201 -12.04 0.15 2.21
C VAL A 201 -12.81 -0.35 3.42
N MET A 202 -12.85 0.42 4.52
CA MET A 202 -13.62 0.06 5.72
C MET A 202 -15.09 -0.24 5.41
N VAL A 203 -15.76 0.64 4.66
CA VAL A 203 -17.17 0.44 4.29
C VAL A 203 -17.35 -0.81 3.44
N CYS A 204 -16.46 -1.06 2.47
CA CYS A 204 -16.50 -2.28 1.68
C CYS A 204 -16.28 -3.54 2.55
N THR A 205 -15.37 -3.49 3.52
CA THR A 205 -15.12 -4.61 4.45
C THR A 205 -16.32 -4.89 5.35
N GLU A 206 -16.94 -3.85 5.91
CA GLU A 206 -18.15 -3.95 6.72
C GLU A 206 -19.30 -4.59 5.91
N LEU A 207 -19.57 -4.07 4.70
CA LEU A 207 -20.61 -4.60 3.82
C LEU A 207 -20.33 -6.03 3.39
N ASN A 208 -19.08 -6.36 3.06
CA ASN A 208 -18.71 -7.72 2.70
C ASN A 208 -18.97 -8.72 3.84
N GLY A 209 -18.70 -8.33 5.09
CA GLY A 209 -18.92 -9.19 6.27
C GLY A 209 -20.39 -9.54 6.54
N VAL A 210 -21.34 -8.78 5.99
CA VAL A 210 -22.78 -8.97 6.18
C VAL A 210 -23.55 -9.24 4.88
N ALA A 211 -22.84 -9.53 3.78
CA ALA A 211 -23.45 -9.66 2.44
C ALA A 211 -24.32 -8.45 2.05
N GLY A 212 -23.85 -7.26 2.43
CA GLY A 212 -24.59 -6.01 2.27
C GLY A 212 -24.55 -5.45 0.85
N GLU A 213 -25.34 -4.40 0.65
CA GLU A 213 -25.38 -3.64 -0.61
C GLU A 213 -25.29 -2.14 -0.36
N ILE A 214 -24.75 -1.43 -1.35
CA ILE A 214 -24.70 0.03 -1.35
C ILE A 214 -25.09 0.55 -2.73
N ALA A 215 -26.01 1.50 -2.75
CA ALA A 215 -26.45 2.19 -3.95
C ALA A 215 -26.05 3.66 -3.89
N LEU A 216 -26.02 4.32 -5.05
CA LEU A 216 -25.66 5.74 -5.10
C LEU A 216 -26.63 6.60 -4.27
N SER A 217 -27.91 6.19 -4.22
CA SER A 217 -28.96 6.79 -3.40
C SER A 217 -28.78 6.56 -1.89
N THR A 218 -28.09 5.49 -1.48
CA THR A 218 -27.87 5.16 -0.06
C THR A 218 -26.46 5.48 0.43
N LEU A 219 -25.61 6.05 -0.43
CA LEU A 219 -24.22 6.38 -0.13
C LEU A 219 -24.07 7.27 1.13
N CYS A 220 -25.04 8.14 1.40
CA CYS A 220 -25.06 9.03 2.57
C CYS A 220 -25.15 8.29 3.91
N SER A 221 -25.77 7.11 3.93
CA SER A 221 -25.84 6.29 5.15
C SER A 221 -24.50 5.67 5.53
N TYR A 222 -23.58 5.51 4.56
CA TYR A 222 -22.30 4.82 4.77
C TYR A 222 -21.12 5.77 4.86
N ILE A 223 -21.11 6.86 4.08
CA ILE A 223 -20.02 7.84 4.06
C ILE A 223 -20.57 9.28 4.08
N PRO A 224 -21.43 9.66 5.05
CA PRO A 224 -22.08 10.97 5.10
C PRO A 224 -21.09 12.13 4.98
N GLU A 225 -19.90 11.96 5.54
CA GLU A 225 -18.83 12.94 5.54
C GLU A 225 -18.17 13.19 4.17
N LEU A 226 -18.38 12.30 3.18
CA LEU A 226 -17.79 12.38 1.83
C LEU A 226 -18.82 12.57 0.71
N VAL A 227 -20.12 12.43 0.99
CA VAL A 227 -21.15 12.44 -0.07
C VAL A 227 -21.16 13.75 -0.86
N ASP A 228 -21.05 14.88 -0.18
CA ASP A 228 -21.00 16.18 -0.85
C ASP A 228 -19.76 16.33 -1.73
N ASP A 229 -18.61 15.90 -1.22
CA ASP A 229 -17.34 15.95 -1.95
C ASP A 229 -17.39 15.12 -3.24
N PHE A 230 -17.86 13.88 -3.15
CA PHE A 230 -18.04 13.02 -4.30
C PHE A 230 -19.15 13.51 -5.25
N GLY A 231 -20.25 14.02 -4.71
CA GLY A 231 -21.35 14.59 -5.50
C GLY A 231 -20.91 15.77 -6.34
N ILE A 232 -20.16 16.69 -5.73
CA ILE A 232 -19.56 17.85 -6.41
C ILE A 232 -18.53 17.40 -7.45
N ALA A 233 -17.66 16.45 -7.13
CA ALA A 233 -16.66 15.94 -8.08
C ALA A 233 -17.32 15.32 -9.33
N ARG A 234 -18.36 14.49 -9.14
CA ARG A 234 -19.15 13.93 -10.26
C ARG A 234 -19.80 15.03 -11.09
N LEU A 235 -20.43 16.00 -10.44
CA LEU A 235 -21.09 17.11 -11.14
C LEU A 235 -20.09 17.95 -11.93
N LEU A 236 -18.91 18.22 -11.37
CA LEU A 236 -17.84 18.94 -12.07
C LEU A 236 -17.39 18.19 -13.33
N MET A 237 -17.18 16.87 -13.24
CA MET A 237 -16.83 16.06 -14.41
C MET A 237 -17.94 16.08 -15.47
N LYS A 238 -19.21 16.05 -15.05
CA LYS A 238 -20.36 16.19 -15.97
C LYS A 238 -20.36 17.56 -16.66
N VAL A 239 -20.13 18.64 -15.90
CA VAL A 239 -20.00 20.01 -16.44
C VAL A 239 -18.90 20.11 -17.48
N LEU A 240 -17.74 19.50 -17.22
CA LEU A 240 -16.60 19.52 -18.15
C LEU A 240 -16.83 18.68 -19.42
N ALA A 241 -17.68 17.65 -19.35
CA ALA A 241 -18.01 16.79 -20.49
C ALA A 241 -19.17 17.32 -21.34
N THR A 242 -20.05 18.13 -20.76
CA THR A 242 -21.20 18.70 -21.46
C THR A 242 -20.78 19.78 -22.46
N THR A 243 -21.25 19.64 -23.70
CA THR A 243 -20.97 20.57 -24.81
C THR A 243 -22.22 21.26 -25.35
N ASN A 244 -23.42 20.88 -24.90
CA ASN A 244 -24.69 21.47 -25.33
C ASN A 244 -25.40 22.27 -24.21
N GLU A 245 -26.19 23.27 -24.59
CA GLU A 245 -26.87 24.16 -23.64
C GLU A 245 -28.01 23.48 -22.86
N SER A 246 -28.69 22.49 -23.47
CA SER A 246 -29.80 21.77 -22.85
C SER A 246 -29.35 20.95 -21.63
N GLU A 247 -28.23 20.23 -21.74
CA GLU A 247 -27.65 19.48 -20.61
C GLU A 247 -27.14 20.42 -19.52
N PHE A 248 -26.64 21.60 -19.89
CA PHE A 248 -26.21 22.60 -18.91
C PHE A 248 -27.37 23.10 -18.06
N LEU A 249 -28.58 23.22 -18.64
CA LEU A 249 -29.78 23.56 -17.89
C LEU A 249 -30.20 22.45 -16.92
N GLU A 250 -29.98 21.19 -17.27
CA GLU A 250 -30.19 20.06 -16.34
C GLU A 250 -29.17 20.04 -15.20
N ILE A 251 -27.89 20.35 -15.51
CA ILE A 251 -26.82 20.48 -14.51
C ILE A 251 -27.18 21.52 -13.46
N LYS A 252 -27.76 22.66 -13.86
CA LYS A 252 -28.22 23.71 -12.92
C LYS A 252 -29.29 23.23 -11.94
N LYS A 253 -30.04 22.18 -12.30
CA LYS A 253 -31.07 21.59 -11.43
C LYS A 253 -30.52 20.51 -10.49
N HIS A 254 -29.23 20.16 -10.60
CA HIS A 254 -28.62 19.10 -9.78
C HIS A 254 -28.48 19.54 -8.32
N GLU A 255 -28.76 18.64 -7.37
CA GLU A 255 -28.71 18.91 -5.91
C GLU A 255 -27.35 19.46 -5.39
N PHE A 256 -26.24 19.19 -6.09
CA PHE A 256 -24.91 19.65 -5.71
C PHE A 256 -24.50 20.95 -6.41
N TYR A 257 -25.34 21.51 -7.29
CA TYR A 257 -24.99 22.68 -8.11
C TYR A 257 -24.66 23.91 -7.27
N GLU A 258 -25.51 24.24 -6.29
CA GLU A 258 -25.28 25.35 -5.34
C GLU A 258 -23.96 25.16 -4.56
N LYS A 259 -23.68 23.94 -4.12
CA LYS A 259 -22.44 23.62 -3.39
C LYS A 259 -21.20 23.73 -4.29
N LEU A 260 -21.32 23.31 -5.56
CA LEU A 260 -20.28 23.48 -6.57
C LEU A 260 -20.02 24.97 -6.83
N GLN A 261 -21.06 25.77 -7.05
CA GLN A 261 -20.93 27.22 -7.24
C GLN A 261 -20.20 27.88 -6.06
N LYS A 262 -20.62 27.59 -4.83
CA LYS A 262 -19.98 28.10 -3.61
C LYS A 262 -18.51 27.71 -3.49
N ARG A 263 -18.13 26.50 -3.94
CA ARG A 263 -16.72 26.07 -3.96
C ARG A 263 -15.89 26.77 -5.03
N MET A 264 -16.52 27.17 -6.14
CA MET A 264 -15.88 27.87 -7.26
C MET A 264 -15.79 29.39 -7.06
N SER A 265 -16.63 29.99 -6.22
CA SER A 265 -16.65 31.46 -6.00
C SER A 265 -15.28 32.06 -5.64
N PRO A 266 -14.46 31.44 -4.75
CA PRO A 266 -13.11 31.97 -4.45
C PRO A 266 -12.16 31.94 -5.66
N LEU A 267 -12.34 30.99 -6.58
CA LEU A 267 -11.55 30.91 -7.80
C LEU A 267 -12.01 31.97 -8.81
N GLN A 268 -13.31 32.22 -8.91
CA GLN A 268 -13.84 33.27 -9.78
C GLN A 268 -13.38 34.66 -9.35
N SER A 269 -13.32 34.95 -8.05
CA SER A 269 -12.75 36.20 -7.55
C SER A 269 -11.25 36.34 -7.82
N LEU A 270 -10.51 35.22 -7.86
CA LEU A 270 -9.08 35.19 -8.17
C LEU A 270 -8.80 35.35 -9.68
N MET A 271 -9.69 34.82 -10.54
CA MET A 271 -9.58 34.97 -11.99
C MET A 271 -10.05 36.35 -12.48
N MET A 272 -11.00 36.98 -11.78
CA MET A 272 -11.45 38.35 -12.09
C MET A 272 -10.43 39.43 -11.67
N SER A 273 -9.49 39.12 -10.77
CA SER A 273 -8.41 40.03 -10.35
C SER A 273 -7.12 39.90 -11.17
N GLN A 274 -7.03 38.92 -12.08
CA GLN A 274 -5.93 38.76 -13.03
C GLN A 274 -6.49 38.79 -14.45
N SER A 275 -6.42 39.94 -15.11
CA SER A 275 -6.67 40.06 -16.55
C SER A 275 -5.56 39.33 -17.32
N VAL A 276 -5.69 38.00 -17.45
CA VAL A 276 -4.79 37.18 -18.26
C VAL A 276 -5.43 36.97 -19.63
N ASN A 277 -4.74 37.50 -20.63
CA ASN A 277 -5.04 37.37 -22.04
C ASN A 277 -4.98 35.87 -22.43
N ILE A 278 -6.12 35.29 -22.81
CA ILE A 278 -6.24 33.87 -23.15
C ILE A 278 -5.73 33.68 -24.59
N TYR A 279 -4.46 33.30 -24.73
CA TYR A 279 -3.97 32.63 -25.94
C TYR A 279 -3.94 31.10 -25.73
N THR A 280 -4.84 30.43 -26.46
CA THR A 280 -4.81 29.04 -26.97
C THR A 280 -4.07 27.96 -26.16
N MET A 281 -4.82 27.15 -25.41
CA MET A 281 -4.40 25.89 -24.77
C MET A 281 -4.62 24.67 -25.71
N ALA A 282 -3.87 24.58 -26.81
CA ALA A 282 -3.89 23.38 -27.67
C ALA A 282 -2.60 22.51 -27.54
N ASP A 283 -1.45 23.10 -27.18
CA ASP A 283 -0.16 22.40 -27.34
C ASP A 283 0.35 21.62 -26.11
N LYS A 284 -0.28 21.71 -24.94
CA LYS A 284 0.20 21.02 -23.73
C LYS A 284 -0.16 19.53 -23.66
N HIS A 285 -1.08 19.04 -24.50
CA HIS A 285 -1.53 17.64 -24.46
C HIS A 285 -0.51 16.65 -25.05
N ASN A 286 0.36 17.10 -25.96
CA ASN A 286 1.36 16.24 -26.60
C ASN A 286 2.64 16.03 -25.76
N PHE A 287 2.96 16.95 -24.84
CA PHE A 287 4.20 16.88 -24.06
C PHE A 287 4.17 15.84 -22.93
N VAL A 288 2.99 15.55 -22.36
CA VAL A 288 2.82 14.62 -21.24
C VAL A 288 2.77 13.16 -21.72
N SER A 289 2.22 12.92 -22.92
CA SER A 289 2.09 11.57 -23.49
C SER A 289 3.44 10.97 -23.92
N GLN A 290 4.35 11.77 -24.48
CA GLN A 290 5.65 11.28 -24.96
C GLN A 290 6.65 10.93 -23.84
N LYS A 291 6.67 11.70 -22.73
CA LYS A 291 7.52 11.36 -21.57
C LYS A 291 7.04 10.11 -20.82
N LEU A 292 5.74 9.85 -20.82
CA LEU A 292 5.16 8.65 -20.21
C LEU A 292 5.53 7.39 -21.00
N SER A 293 5.55 7.47 -22.34
CA SER A 293 5.92 6.35 -23.20
C SER A 293 7.42 6.00 -23.13
N LEU A 294 8.30 6.98 -22.88
CA LEU A 294 9.74 6.75 -22.68
C LEU A 294 10.04 6.12 -21.30
N ALA A 295 9.34 6.55 -20.25
CA ALA A 295 9.50 5.97 -18.90
C ALA A 295 9.05 4.50 -18.83
N ILE A 296 8.04 4.11 -19.60
CA ILE A 296 7.56 2.72 -19.70
C ILE A 296 8.57 1.83 -20.44
N SER A 297 9.32 2.37 -21.41
CA SER A 297 10.34 1.63 -22.16
C SER A 297 11.62 1.33 -21.38
N GLU A 298 11.96 2.11 -20.36
CA GLU A 298 13.18 1.92 -19.55
C GLU A 298 12.98 0.94 -18.39
N VAL A 299 11.76 0.82 -17.85
CA VAL A 299 11.44 -0.07 -16.72
C VAL A 299 11.42 -1.55 -17.14
N SER A 300 11.16 -1.86 -18.42
CA SER A 300 11.11 -3.24 -18.92
C SER A 300 12.47 -3.95 -19.09
N LYS A 301 13.60 -3.32 -18.75
CA LYS A 301 14.94 -3.91 -18.98
C LYS A 301 15.57 -4.64 -17.81
N ASN A 302 15.06 -4.54 -16.58
CA ASN A 302 15.72 -5.11 -15.41
C ASN A 302 14.75 -5.86 -14.48
N GLN A 303 14.56 -7.16 -14.68
CA GLN A 303 14.09 -8.06 -13.63
C GLN A 303 14.31 -9.54 -14.00
N GLY A 304 15.16 -10.23 -13.23
CA GLY A 304 15.35 -11.67 -13.30
C GLY A 304 16.00 -12.24 -12.04
N LEU A 305 15.53 -13.45 -11.65
CA LEU A 305 16.02 -14.44 -10.65
C LEU A 305 15.40 -14.33 -9.22
N ILE A 306 14.31 -15.06 -8.90
CA ILE A 306 14.15 -16.47 -8.35
C ILE A 306 14.60 -16.56 -6.87
N GLU A 307 13.70 -16.61 -5.86
CA GLU A 307 12.86 -17.71 -5.29
C GLU A 307 13.61 -18.84 -4.54
N GLU A 308 13.28 -19.09 -3.26
CA GLU A 308 12.84 -20.40 -2.72
C GLU A 308 12.52 -20.41 -1.18
N ASP A 309 11.28 -20.83 -0.88
CA ASP A 309 10.71 -21.71 0.17
C ASP A 309 10.76 -21.47 1.71
N GLY A 310 9.54 -21.37 2.27
CA GLY A 310 8.92 -22.34 3.21
C GLY A 310 9.26 -22.30 4.71
N VAL A 311 8.32 -21.88 5.58
CA VAL A 311 8.40 -22.06 7.05
C VAL A 311 7.06 -22.52 7.65
N PRO A 312 7.02 -23.59 8.47
CA PRO A 312 5.90 -23.94 9.33
C PRO A 312 6.03 -23.38 10.76
N ALA A 313 4.95 -23.55 11.53
CA ALA A 313 4.54 -22.82 12.72
C ALA A 313 5.51 -22.70 13.93
N ILE A 314 5.36 -21.56 14.62
CA ILE A 314 6.12 -21.06 15.78
C ILE A 314 5.94 -21.97 17.02
N LEU A 315 7.03 -22.61 17.44
CA LEU A 315 7.25 -23.08 18.80
C LEU A 315 7.94 -21.97 19.61
N ARG A 316 7.28 -21.45 20.64
CA ARG A 316 7.90 -20.54 21.61
C ARG A 316 8.85 -21.33 22.52
N ALA A 317 10.15 -21.20 22.31
CA ALA A 317 11.17 -21.62 23.28
C ALA A 317 11.45 -20.47 24.27
N PRO A 318 11.51 -20.73 25.59
CA PRO A 318 11.96 -19.73 26.56
C PRO A 318 13.49 -19.74 26.63
N ILE A 319 14.12 -18.57 26.51
CA ILE A 319 15.58 -18.41 26.72
C ILE A 319 15.81 -17.47 27.90
N LYS A 320 16.46 -17.96 28.95
CA LYS A 320 17.21 -17.18 29.94
C LYS A 320 18.61 -17.79 30.09
N GLN A 321 19.51 -17.43 29.18
CA GLN A 321 20.96 -17.49 29.43
C GLN A 321 21.55 -16.11 29.13
N LYS A 322 22.25 -15.52 30.11
CA LYS A 322 22.99 -14.28 29.94
C LYS A 322 24.11 -14.51 28.90
N THR A 323 23.89 -14.09 27.67
CA THR A 323 24.89 -14.16 26.61
C THR A 323 25.94 -13.08 26.87
N LYS A 324 27.20 -13.48 27.07
CA LYS A 324 28.32 -12.52 27.18
C LYS A 324 28.48 -11.76 25.86
N LEU A 325 28.70 -10.45 25.95
CA LEU A 325 28.97 -9.57 24.80
C LEU A 325 30.19 -10.08 23.98
N LYS A 326 29.96 -10.53 22.75
CA LYS A 326 31.03 -10.76 21.77
C LYS A 326 31.12 -9.55 20.86
N LYS A 327 32.28 -8.89 20.81
CA LYS A 327 32.51 -7.74 19.93
C LYS A 327 32.75 -8.21 18.50
N LEU A 328 32.28 -7.45 17.52
CA LEU A 328 32.58 -7.65 16.11
C LEU A 328 34.09 -7.65 15.91
N THR A 329 34.62 -8.73 15.33
CA THR A 329 36.03 -8.86 14.96
C THR A 329 36.18 -8.82 13.44
N ASN A 330 37.43 -8.71 12.98
CA ASN A 330 37.74 -8.84 11.56
C ASN A 330 37.30 -10.21 11.01
N ASP A 331 37.44 -11.27 11.81
CA ASP A 331 37.02 -12.63 11.43
C ASP A 331 35.49 -12.71 11.34
N SER A 332 34.76 -12.07 12.27
CA SER A 332 33.29 -11.95 12.24
C SER A 332 32.78 -11.29 10.96
N ILE A 333 33.44 -10.22 10.48
CA ILE A 333 33.06 -9.57 9.21
C ILE A 333 33.33 -10.50 8.02
N GLY A 334 34.44 -11.24 8.07
CA GLY A 334 34.75 -12.27 7.07
C GLY A 334 33.67 -13.36 7.01
N GLU A 335 33.20 -13.85 8.15
CA GLU A 335 32.11 -14.82 8.25
C GLU A 335 30.80 -14.26 7.68
N ILE A 336 30.43 -13.03 8.06
CA ILE A 336 29.24 -12.33 7.54
C ILE A 336 29.31 -12.19 6.02
N LEU A 337 30.45 -11.72 5.48
CA LEU A 337 30.65 -11.55 4.04
C LEU A 337 30.59 -12.87 3.29
N THR A 338 31.23 -13.92 3.82
CA THR A 338 31.20 -15.26 3.23
C THR A 338 29.77 -15.78 3.20
N SER A 339 28.98 -15.47 4.23
CA SER A 339 27.57 -15.82 4.27
C SER A 339 26.69 -14.99 3.33
N TRP A 340 27.01 -13.71 3.10
CA TRP A 340 26.25 -12.81 2.21
C TRP A 340 26.61 -13.00 0.73
N PHE A 341 27.85 -13.38 0.45
CA PHE A 341 28.42 -13.47 -0.90
C PHE A 341 29.21 -14.78 -1.05
N SER A 342 28.54 -15.92 -0.85
CA SER A 342 29.19 -17.24 -0.84
C SER A 342 29.97 -17.58 -2.11
N ASN A 343 29.62 -16.93 -3.23
CA ASN A 343 30.20 -17.20 -4.55
C ASN A 343 31.22 -16.12 -4.98
N GLN A 344 31.52 -15.15 -4.11
CA GLN A 344 32.44 -14.07 -4.45
C GLN A 344 33.88 -14.48 -4.16
N GLU A 345 34.67 -14.63 -5.21
CA GLU A 345 36.13 -14.72 -5.11
C GLU A 345 36.73 -13.31 -5.05
N PHE A 346 37.79 -13.15 -4.26
CA PHE A 346 38.54 -11.91 -4.15
C PHE A 346 39.95 -12.14 -4.70
N GLU A 347 40.39 -11.30 -5.62
CA GLU A 347 41.72 -11.38 -6.21
C GLU A 347 42.77 -11.07 -5.14
N PRO A 348 43.89 -11.80 -5.05
CA PRO A 348 45.01 -11.43 -4.17
C PRO A 348 45.54 -10.03 -4.48
N ASP A 349 46.09 -9.35 -3.47
CA ASP A 349 46.68 -7.99 -3.58
C ASP A 349 45.76 -6.94 -4.22
N SER A 350 44.47 -6.98 -3.89
CA SER A 350 43.47 -6.09 -4.47
C SER A 350 42.55 -5.47 -3.40
N VAL A 351 41.87 -4.39 -3.80
CA VAL A 351 40.89 -3.70 -2.96
C VAL A 351 39.53 -3.79 -3.62
N HIS A 352 38.61 -4.51 -2.98
CA HIS A 352 37.24 -4.65 -3.45
C HIS A 352 36.31 -3.76 -2.64
N ARG A 353 35.36 -3.12 -3.32
CA ARG A 353 34.30 -2.33 -2.70
C ARG A 353 32.95 -2.98 -2.98
N LEU A 354 32.33 -3.52 -1.94
CA LEU A 354 31.00 -4.10 -1.98
C LEU A 354 29.99 -3.07 -1.47
N THR A 355 28.89 -2.89 -2.19
CA THR A 355 27.79 -2.03 -1.77
C THR A 355 26.54 -2.90 -1.57
N ILE A 356 26.00 -2.87 -0.37
CA ILE A 356 24.79 -3.58 0.02
C ILE A 356 23.66 -2.56 0.04
N GLN A 357 22.73 -2.74 -0.90
CA GLN A 357 21.60 -1.85 -1.04
C GLN A 357 20.57 -2.01 0.07
N GLU A 358 20.45 -3.18 0.70
CA GLU A 358 19.57 -3.34 1.85
C GLU A 358 19.88 -4.65 2.58
N PHE A 359 19.92 -4.62 3.91
CA PHE A 359 19.99 -5.81 4.74
C PHE A 359 19.33 -5.57 6.12
N GLN A 360 18.93 -6.65 6.77
CA GLN A 360 18.29 -6.59 8.09
C GLN A 360 19.33 -6.48 9.20
N CYS A 361 19.00 -5.76 10.26
CA CYS A 361 19.83 -5.69 11.46
C CYS A 361 19.00 -5.44 12.72
N GLU A 362 19.55 -5.80 13.88
CA GLU A 362 18.95 -5.52 15.19
C GLU A 362 19.71 -4.39 15.88
N LEU A 363 19.01 -3.31 16.23
CA LEU A 363 19.50 -2.28 17.12
C LEU A 363 19.17 -2.63 18.58
N LEU A 364 20.18 -2.49 19.43
CA LEU A 364 20.21 -2.90 20.84
C LEU A 364 20.91 -1.80 21.66
N ALA A 365 20.78 -1.87 22.99
CA ALA A 365 21.66 -1.16 23.92
C ALA A 365 22.55 -2.16 24.66
N ALA A 366 23.81 -1.82 24.89
CA ALA A 366 24.81 -2.62 25.58
C ALA A 366 25.43 -1.85 26.75
N ASN A 367 25.47 -2.49 27.93
CA ASN A 367 26.24 -1.99 29.05
C ASN A 367 27.66 -2.53 28.94
N LEU A 368 28.63 -1.65 28.66
CA LEU A 368 30.02 -2.07 28.44
C LEU A 368 30.72 -2.51 29.71
N ASP A 369 30.26 -2.07 30.88
CA ASP A 369 30.87 -2.40 32.17
C ASP A 369 30.44 -3.80 32.63
N THR A 370 29.14 -4.11 32.49
CA THR A 370 28.59 -5.41 32.91
C THR A 370 28.60 -6.46 31.79
N GLY A 371 28.75 -6.03 30.53
CA GLY A 371 28.62 -6.88 29.35
C GLY A 371 27.18 -7.32 29.05
N GLU A 372 26.18 -6.69 29.69
CA GLU A 372 24.76 -6.99 29.51
C GLU A 372 24.19 -6.31 28.25
N LEU A 373 23.19 -6.94 27.65
CA LEU A 373 22.43 -6.43 26.51
C LEU A 373 21.01 -6.08 26.95
N SER A 374 20.40 -5.10 26.28
CA SER A 374 18.97 -4.83 26.43
C SER A 374 18.15 -6.05 26.01
N GLU A 375 17.12 -6.38 26.79
CA GLU A 375 16.12 -7.37 26.38
C GLU A 375 15.36 -6.89 25.14
N GLU A 376 15.14 -5.58 25.06
CA GLU A 376 14.53 -4.92 23.93
C GLU A 376 15.49 -4.82 22.75
N ARG A 377 14.94 -5.09 21.57
CA ARG A 377 15.66 -5.05 20.30
C ARG A 377 14.75 -4.55 19.21
N VAL A 378 15.31 -3.77 18.29
CA VAL A 378 14.55 -3.24 17.17
C VAL A 378 15.13 -3.74 15.87
N GLU A 379 14.30 -4.42 15.09
CA GLU A 379 14.65 -4.80 13.73
C GLU A 379 14.56 -3.56 12.85
N THR A 380 15.58 -3.35 12.03
CA THR A 380 15.73 -2.19 11.16
C THR A 380 16.47 -2.60 9.90
N THR A 381 16.24 -1.85 8.83
CA THR A 381 16.92 -2.02 7.54
C THR A 381 18.14 -1.11 7.47
N ALA A 382 19.24 -1.65 6.97
CA ALA A 382 20.48 -0.92 6.79
C ALA A 382 21.10 -1.14 5.41
N PHE A 383 22.04 -0.26 5.11
CA PHE A 383 22.83 -0.20 3.90
C PHE A 383 24.29 -0.25 4.33
N ALA A 384 25.14 -0.90 3.54
CA ALA A 384 26.55 -1.01 3.89
C ALA A 384 27.46 -0.82 2.68
N VAL A 385 28.62 -0.24 2.93
CA VAL A 385 29.77 -0.28 2.05
C VAL A 385 30.88 -1.02 2.78
N ILE A 386 31.37 -2.07 2.15
CA ILE A 386 32.42 -2.94 2.70
C ILE A 386 33.63 -2.84 1.78
N ILE A 387 34.78 -2.50 2.37
CA ILE A 387 36.06 -2.46 1.67
C ILE A 387 36.88 -3.65 2.16
N VAL A 388 37.20 -4.55 1.23
CA VAL A 388 38.02 -5.73 1.48
C VAL A 388 39.41 -5.47 0.90
N SER A 389 40.45 -5.56 1.71
CA SER A 389 41.84 -5.54 1.25
C SER A 389 42.45 -6.93 1.42
N THR A 390 42.84 -7.54 0.30
CA THR A 390 43.51 -8.85 0.27
C THR A 390 45.04 -8.65 0.27
N GLY A 391 45.78 -9.52 0.96
CA GLY A 391 47.24 -9.50 0.97
C GLY A 391 47.83 -10.31 -0.19
N ASN A 392 49.15 -10.20 -0.38
CA ASN A 392 49.94 -10.90 -1.40
C ASN A 392 50.01 -12.45 -1.23
N ASP A 393 49.65 -12.97 -0.06
CA ASP A 393 49.64 -14.41 0.23
C ASP A 393 48.20 -14.83 0.55
N SER A 394 47.74 -15.91 -0.07
CA SER A 394 46.45 -16.55 0.22
C SER A 394 46.25 -16.92 1.69
N LEU A 395 47.35 -17.04 2.46
CA LEU A 395 47.36 -17.30 3.90
C LEU A 395 47.36 -16.02 4.77
N LEU A 396 47.59 -14.83 4.20
CA LEU A 396 47.54 -13.58 4.94
C LEU A 396 46.09 -13.19 5.27
N LYS A 397 45.86 -12.82 6.54
CA LYS A 397 44.55 -12.42 7.04
C LYS A 397 44.01 -11.24 6.24
N ARG A 398 42.85 -11.42 5.61
CA ARG A 398 42.08 -10.36 4.94
C ARG A 398 41.79 -9.25 5.93
N ASN A 399 41.91 -7.99 5.51
CA ASN A 399 41.56 -6.84 6.35
C ASN A 399 40.25 -6.23 5.84
N TYR A 400 39.26 -6.12 6.74
CA TYR A 400 37.95 -5.60 6.42
C TYR A 400 37.74 -4.21 7.03
N LYS A 401 37.27 -3.29 6.19
CA LYS A 401 36.72 -2.01 6.64
C LYS A 401 35.25 -1.99 6.30
N LEU A 402 34.40 -1.70 7.28
CA LEU A 402 32.96 -1.76 7.14
C LEU A 402 32.37 -0.42 7.51
N TRP A 403 31.55 0.12 6.63
CA TRP A 403 30.72 1.29 6.89
C TRP A 403 29.27 0.91 6.68
N VAL A 404 28.45 1.07 7.71
CA VAL A 404 27.02 0.77 7.70
C VAL A 404 26.27 2.03 8.04
N TRP A 405 25.20 2.31 7.31
CA TRP A 405 24.19 3.26 7.74
C TRP A 405 22.82 2.61 7.69
N GLY A 406 22.07 2.71 8.78
CA GLY A 406 20.71 2.21 8.86
C GLY A 406 19.70 3.32 8.97
N HIS A 407 18.46 3.03 8.62
CA HIS A 407 17.33 3.92 8.82
C HIS A 407 16.32 3.18 9.69
N GLY A 408 15.86 3.84 10.76
CA GLY A 408 14.68 3.39 11.49
C GLY A 408 13.48 3.23 10.55
N HIS A 409 12.45 2.52 11.04
CA HIS A 409 11.21 2.32 10.29
C HIS A 409 10.64 3.64 9.72
N ASP A 410 9.95 3.58 8.58
CA ASP A 410 9.47 4.72 7.79
C ASP A 410 8.75 5.82 8.59
N GLU A 411 8.16 5.46 9.73
CA GLU A 411 7.55 6.41 10.64
C GLU A 411 8.61 7.25 11.36
N LEU A 412 9.69 6.66 11.86
CA LEU A 412 10.79 7.36 12.53
C LEU A 412 12.09 7.13 11.76
N GLU A 413 12.36 8.01 10.80
CA GLU A 413 13.63 8.01 10.05
C GLU A 413 14.79 8.45 10.96
N VAL A 414 15.18 7.56 11.86
CA VAL A 414 16.41 7.68 12.64
C VAL A 414 17.50 7.05 11.80
N SER A 415 18.29 7.88 11.14
CA SER A 415 19.54 7.40 10.56
C SER A 415 20.54 7.12 11.68
N TRP A 416 21.29 6.03 11.56
CA TRP A 416 22.44 5.74 12.42
C TRP A 416 23.59 5.24 11.56
N GLN A 417 24.82 5.38 12.03
CA GLN A 417 26.00 4.94 11.30
C GLN A 417 26.91 4.11 12.20
N PHE A 418 27.46 3.04 11.65
CA PHE A 418 28.47 2.20 12.28
C PHE A 418 29.69 2.11 11.37
N SER A 419 30.88 2.26 11.92
CA SER A 419 32.15 2.13 11.20
C SER A 419 33.10 1.19 11.93
N PHE A 420 33.69 0.26 11.19
CA PHE A 420 34.73 -0.66 11.67
C PHE A 420 35.96 -0.55 10.78
N GLY A 421 37.15 -0.42 11.37
CA GLY A 421 38.42 -0.30 10.63
C GLY A 421 38.60 1.00 9.83
N LEU A 422 37.74 2.00 10.04
CA LEU A 422 37.78 3.31 9.40
C LEU A 422 38.12 4.42 10.42
N PRO A 423 38.88 5.47 10.04
CA PRO A 423 39.08 6.64 10.88
C PRO A 423 37.76 7.37 11.14
N ASN A 424 37.58 7.87 12.37
CA ASN A 424 36.35 8.51 12.84
C ASN A 424 35.76 9.51 11.84
N GLN A 425 34.55 9.26 11.34
CA GLN A 425 33.76 10.24 10.58
C GLN A 425 32.92 11.11 11.51
N LYS A 426 32.68 12.37 11.10
CA LYS A 426 32.14 13.43 11.98
C LYS A 426 30.68 13.82 11.71
N ASP A 427 30.03 13.31 10.68
CA ASP A 427 28.77 13.92 10.21
C ASP A 427 27.55 13.03 10.46
N TYR A 428 26.71 13.49 11.39
CA TYR A 428 25.37 12.98 11.66
C TYR A 428 24.33 13.87 10.97
N LEU A 429 23.29 13.27 10.38
CA LEU A 429 22.18 13.98 9.75
C LEU A 429 20.85 13.46 10.32
N VAL A 430 20.19 14.27 11.15
CA VAL A 430 18.75 14.10 11.43
C VAL A 430 17.97 14.73 10.30
N ARG A 431 17.17 13.94 9.58
CA ARG A 431 16.18 14.50 8.65
C ARG A 431 14.83 14.62 9.34
N THR A 432 14.31 15.83 9.44
CA THR A 432 12.93 16.07 9.88
C THR A 432 11.99 15.85 8.71
N LYS A 433 11.48 14.63 8.55
CA LYS A 433 10.36 14.39 7.63
C LYS A 433 9.07 14.86 8.30
N LYS A 434 8.23 15.57 7.55
CA LYS A 434 6.86 15.89 8.01
C LYS A 434 6.13 14.57 8.19
N PHE A 435 5.89 14.19 9.44
CA PHE A 435 5.07 13.04 9.78
C PHE A 435 3.70 13.23 9.14
N ARG A 436 3.39 12.41 8.14
CA ARG A 436 2.04 12.26 7.59
C ARG A 436 1.72 10.78 7.77
N SER A 437 1.41 10.39 8.99
CA SER A 437 1.09 9.01 9.31
C SER A 437 -0.07 8.52 8.45
N SER A 438 0.16 7.39 7.79
CA SER A 438 -0.88 6.51 7.26
C SER A 438 -1.54 5.73 8.40
N PHE A 439 -2.82 5.42 8.21
CA PHE A 439 -3.85 5.20 9.22
C PHE A 439 -3.86 3.89 9.99
N PHE A 440 -2.80 3.10 9.89
CA PHE A 440 -2.75 1.78 10.53
C PHE A 440 -1.40 1.57 11.16
N VAL A 441 -1.30 1.88 12.46
CA VAL A 441 -0.22 1.35 13.28
C VAL A 441 -0.58 -0.11 13.55
N SER A 442 -0.02 -1.01 12.75
CA SER A 442 -0.16 -2.45 12.97
C SER A 442 0.30 -2.83 14.39
N SER A 443 -0.21 -3.93 14.95
CA SER A 443 0.29 -4.48 16.22
C SER A 443 1.81 -4.69 16.16
N TYR A 444 2.31 -5.11 15.00
CA TYR A 444 3.74 -5.21 14.70
C TYR A 444 4.47 -3.88 14.90
N LEU A 445 4.01 -2.78 14.29
CA LEU A 445 4.65 -1.47 14.43
C LEU A 445 4.65 -0.99 15.89
N ARG A 446 3.57 -1.25 16.63
CA ARG A 446 3.47 -0.88 18.05
C ARG A 446 4.53 -1.55 18.91
N ASP A 447 4.71 -2.85 18.74
CA ASP A 447 5.71 -3.59 19.52
C ASP A 447 7.12 -3.10 19.20
N LYS A 448 7.38 -2.72 17.94
CA LYS A 448 8.65 -2.11 17.53
C LYS A 448 8.87 -0.73 18.14
N LEU A 449 7.86 0.14 18.14
CA LEU A 449 7.94 1.48 18.74
C LEU A 449 8.20 1.42 20.24
N LYS A 450 7.54 0.50 20.96
CA LYS A 450 7.79 0.27 22.40
C LYS A 450 9.19 -0.26 22.66
N ALA A 451 9.67 -1.20 21.83
CA ALA A 451 11.03 -1.69 21.94
C ALA A 451 12.04 -0.57 21.69
N TYR A 452 11.78 0.30 20.70
CA TYR A 452 12.67 1.40 20.34
C TYR A 452 12.74 2.48 21.42
N GLU A 453 11.60 2.85 22.01
CA GLU A 453 11.53 3.77 23.15
C GLU A 453 12.45 3.30 24.28
N LYS A 454 12.33 2.03 24.67
CA LYS A 454 13.13 1.42 25.75
C LYS A 454 14.61 1.28 25.41
N VAL A 455 14.95 1.01 24.14
CA VAL A 455 16.35 1.00 23.70
C VAL A 455 16.96 2.40 23.82
N LEU A 456 16.23 3.45 23.41
CA LEU A 456 16.68 4.83 23.57
C LEU A 456 16.79 5.25 25.04
N GLU A 457 15.85 4.83 25.89
CA GLU A 457 15.89 5.07 27.34
C GLU A 457 17.18 4.50 27.96
N LYS A 458 17.55 3.27 27.58
CA LYS A 458 18.83 2.66 27.99
C LYS A 458 20.03 3.45 27.49
N ILE A 459 20.03 3.88 26.23
CA ILE A 459 21.13 4.67 25.66
C ILE A 459 21.27 6.01 26.42
N LEU A 460 20.17 6.68 26.72
CA LEU A 460 20.15 7.94 27.49
C LEU A 460 20.63 7.75 28.93
N SER A 461 20.44 6.57 29.52
CA SER A 461 21.00 6.21 30.83
C SER A 461 22.48 5.78 30.82
N GLY A 462 23.16 5.94 29.68
CA GLY A 462 24.61 5.71 29.55
C GLY A 462 25.00 4.42 28.86
N TRP A 463 24.04 3.58 28.45
CA TRP A 463 24.33 2.39 27.66
C TRP A 463 24.80 2.78 26.25
N LYS A 464 25.58 1.91 25.61
CA LYS A 464 26.05 2.12 24.24
C LYS A 464 25.12 1.46 23.23
N PRO A 465 24.70 2.15 22.16
CA PRO A 465 23.99 1.53 21.07
C PRO A 465 24.87 0.47 20.42
N ALA A 466 24.28 -0.65 20.08
CA ALA A 466 24.96 -1.77 19.45
C ALA A 466 24.06 -2.40 18.38
N VAL A 467 24.68 -2.99 17.36
CA VAL A 467 23.98 -3.58 16.22
C VAL A 467 24.42 -5.02 15.99
N ARG A 468 23.46 -5.88 15.62
CA ARG A 468 23.73 -7.19 15.01
C ARG A 468 23.32 -7.18 13.56
N PHE A 469 24.18 -7.69 12.69
CA PHE A 469 23.91 -7.74 11.26
C PHE A 469 23.22 -9.06 10.91
N GLY A 470 22.19 -8.96 10.06
CA GLY A 470 21.39 -10.11 9.67
C GLY A 470 21.52 -10.51 8.23
N LEU A 471 21.21 -11.79 7.97
CA LEU A 471 21.16 -12.36 6.64
C LEU A 471 19.88 -11.91 5.91
N PRO A 472 19.98 -11.41 4.67
CA PRO A 472 18.81 -11.24 3.82
C PRO A 472 18.12 -12.60 3.62
N GLY A 473 16.83 -12.70 3.97
CA GLY A 473 15.96 -13.82 3.53
C GLY A 473 15.87 -15.08 4.40
N LYS A 474 16.70 -15.31 5.43
CA LYS A 474 16.57 -16.49 6.32
C LYS A 474 15.79 -16.16 7.60
N LYS A 475 14.90 -17.04 8.08
CA LYS A 475 14.03 -16.74 9.26
C LYS A 475 14.58 -17.17 10.62
N ASP A 476 15.36 -18.24 10.71
CA ASP A 476 15.64 -18.93 12.00
C ASP A 476 17.08 -18.83 12.55
N ASP A 477 18.00 -18.16 11.85
CA ASP A 477 19.31 -17.73 12.36
C ASP A 477 19.64 -16.34 11.79
N ARG A 478 18.72 -15.40 12.04
CA ARG A 478 18.69 -14.14 11.30
C ARG A 478 19.92 -13.28 11.49
N TYR A 479 20.52 -13.28 12.67
CA TYR A 479 21.51 -12.28 13.06
C TYR A 479 22.81 -12.91 13.54
N HIS A 480 23.93 -12.32 13.13
CA HIS A 480 25.25 -12.70 13.61
C HIS A 480 25.35 -12.49 15.12
N ASN A 481 26.01 -13.43 15.82
CA ASN A 481 26.11 -13.41 17.28
C ASN A 481 26.96 -12.24 17.81
N ASP A 482 27.92 -11.78 17.01
CA ASP A 482 28.83 -10.71 17.39
C ASP A 482 28.20 -9.32 17.17
N LEU A 483 28.42 -8.42 18.13
CA LEU A 483 27.89 -7.08 18.14
C LEU A 483 28.89 -6.04 17.65
N GLY A 484 28.44 -5.19 16.73
CA GLY A 484 29.08 -3.92 16.44
C GLY A 484 28.63 -2.86 17.45
N VAL A 485 29.53 -2.33 18.28
CA VAL A 485 29.22 -1.18 19.14
C VAL A 485 29.28 0.10 18.31
N ILE A 486 28.18 0.85 18.28
CA ILE A 486 28.09 2.11 17.53
C ILE A 486 28.84 3.18 18.32
N SER A 487 29.99 3.60 17.77
CA SER A 487 30.87 4.60 18.39
C SER A 487 30.43 6.04 18.10
N ASN A 488 29.73 6.27 16.98
CA ASN A 488 29.20 7.58 16.60
C ASN A 488 27.71 7.67 16.94
N ILE A 489 27.41 8.32 18.08
CA ILE A 489 26.07 8.45 18.62
C ILE A 489 25.63 9.90 18.44
N PRO A 490 24.34 10.18 18.15
CA PRO A 490 23.80 11.54 18.16
C PRO A 490 24.12 12.25 19.48
N ARG A 491 24.12 13.59 19.46
CA ARG A 491 24.30 14.37 20.70
C ARG A 491 23.19 14.01 21.69
N SER A 492 23.47 14.15 22.99
CA SER A 492 22.50 13.84 24.05
C SER A 492 21.15 14.56 23.85
N GLU A 493 21.17 15.81 23.37
CA GLU A 493 19.97 16.59 23.04
C GLU A 493 19.16 15.97 21.88
N GLU A 494 19.83 15.44 20.85
CA GLU A 494 19.19 14.80 19.70
C GLU A 494 18.59 13.46 20.11
N LEU A 495 19.31 12.66 20.89
CA LEU A 495 18.77 11.41 21.47
C LEU A 495 17.56 11.68 22.36
N SER A 496 17.61 12.74 23.15
CA SER A 496 16.50 13.14 24.03
C SER A 496 15.27 13.54 23.21
N GLU A 497 15.46 14.30 22.14
CA GLU A 497 14.39 14.66 21.20
C GLU A 497 13.82 13.44 20.49
N MET A 498 14.67 12.52 20.02
CA MET A 498 14.23 11.25 19.42
C MET A 498 13.40 10.43 20.40
N HIS A 499 13.90 10.23 21.63
CA HIS A 499 13.19 9.50 22.67
C HIS A 499 11.83 10.15 22.97
N ARG A 500 11.78 11.47 23.13
CA ARG A 500 10.54 12.22 23.33
C ARG A 500 9.55 12.00 22.19
N ARG A 501 9.97 12.10 20.93
CA ARG A 501 9.08 11.90 19.77
C ARG A 501 8.43 10.52 19.78
N ILE A 502 9.19 9.50 20.10
CA ILE A 502 8.72 8.10 20.11
C ILE A 502 7.77 7.86 21.25
N LYS A 503 8.10 8.39 22.43
CA LYS A 503 7.21 8.39 23.59
C LYS A 503 5.88 9.09 23.30
N VAL A 504 5.92 10.26 22.65
CA VAL A 504 4.72 10.98 22.20
C VAL A 504 3.91 10.18 21.17
N ILE A 505 4.56 9.49 20.24
CA ILE A 505 3.88 8.63 19.25
C ILE A 505 3.18 7.46 19.96
N ASN A 506 3.89 6.74 20.83
CA ASN A 506 3.32 5.65 21.64
C ASN A 506 2.15 6.15 22.49
N LEU A 507 2.27 7.33 23.08
CA LEU A 507 1.19 7.97 23.83
C LEU A 507 -0.05 8.20 22.96
N ILE A 508 0.10 8.80 21.78
CA ILE A 508 -1.01 9.05 20.86
C ILE A 508 -1.66 7.75 20.37
N ILE A 509 -0.88 6.71 20.07
CA ILE A 509 -1.41 5.40 19.70
C ILE A 509 -2.29 4.85 20.82
N ASN A 510 -1.80 4.87 22.06
CA ASN A 510 -2.57 4.37 23.21
C ASN A 510 -3.84 5.20 23.45
N LEU A 511 -3.78 6.52 23.25
CA LEU A 511 -4.94 7.40 23.39
C LEU A 511 -5.97 7.18 22.27
N ASN A 512 -5.51 6.99 21.02
CA ASN A 512 -6.39 6.66 19.89
C ASN A 512 -7.22 5.42 20.18
N GLU A 513 -6.59 4.36 20.69
CA GLU A 513 -7.28 3.13 21.06
C GLU A 513 -8.24 3.31 22.22
N LYS A 514 -7.75 3.95 23.29
CA LYS A 514 -8.54 4.15 24.51
C LYS A 514 -9.86 4.88 24.23
N TYR A 515 -9.83 5.85 23.32
CA TYR A 515 -10.99 6.70 23.03
C TYR A 515 -11.65 6.39 21.69
N ALA A 516 -11.13 5.44 20.90
CA ALA A 516 -11.53 5.20 19.52
C ALA A 516 -11.53 6.48 18.66
N ILE A 517 -10.50 7.32 18.83
CA ILE A 517 -10.32 8.59 18.10
C ILE A 517 -9.15 8.46 17.14
N HIS A 518 -9.33 8.98 15.92
CA HIS A 518 -8.26 9.02 14.93
C HIS A 518 -7.49 10.34 15.02
N LEU A 519 -6.37 10.35 15.74
CA LEU A 519 -5.49 11.52 15.81
C LEU A 519 -4.43 11.50 14.70
N GLN A 520 -4.18 12.67 14.11
CA GLN A 520 -3.11 12.95 13.17
C GLN A 520 -1.89 13.57 13.87
N PHE A 521 -0.71 13.14 13.42
CA PHE A 521 0.57 13.70 13.84
C PHE A 521 0.89 14.95 12.99
N THR A 522 1.20 16.06 13.64
CA THR A 522 1.74 17.26 12.99
C THR A 522 3.00 17.69 13.73
N ASP A 523 3.80 18.59 13.15
CA ASP A 523 4.98 19.13 13.85
C ASP A 523 4.60 19.80 15.19
N ALA A 524 3.36 20.29 15.32
CA ALA A 524 2.87 20.90 16.56
C ALA A 524 2.78 19.90 17.72
N LEU A 525 2.49 18.63 17.43
CA LEU A 525 2.43 17.57 18.45
C LEU A 525 3.79 17.33 19.12
N PHE A 526 4.88 17.62 18.40
CA PHE A 526 6.24 17.39 18.90
C PHE A 526 6.87 18.62 19.56
N ASP A 527 6.19 19.78 19.57
CA ASP A 527 6.69 21.01 20.19
C ASP A 527 7.01 20.77 21.68
N LYS A 528 8.22 21.11 22.12
CA LYS A 528 8.75 20.76 23.45
C LYS A 528 7.89 21.27 24.60
N LEU A 529 7.15 22.37 24.39
CA LEU A 529 6.25 22.93 25.39
C LEU A 529 4.93 22.16 25.50
N LEU A 530 4.57 21.37 24.49
CA LEU A 530 3.43 20.46 24.54
C LEU A 530 3.87 19.17 25.27
N THR A 531 3.63 19.13 26.58
CA THR A 531 3.98 17.99 27.43
C THR A 531 3.03 16.80 27.22
N GLU A 532 3.43 15.62 27.68
CA GLU A 532 2.61 14.41 27.58
C GLU A 532 1.29 14.56 28.35
N GLU A 533 1.32 15.23 29.50
CA GLU A 533 0.13 15.52 30.30
C GLU A 533 -0.84 16.42 29.53
N LEU A 534 -0.32 17.48 28.88
CA LEU A 534 -1.14 18.35 28.03
C LEU A 534 -1.73 17.59 26.85
N ILE A 535 -0.98 16.66 26.26
CA ILE A 535 -1.48 15.79 25.19
C ILE A 535 -2.64 14.92 25.69
N VAL A 536 -2.46 14.24 26.83
CA VAL A 536 -3.50 13.40 27.45
C VAL A 536 -4.75 14.22 27.75
N THR A 537 -4.60 15.38 28.39
CA THR A 537 -5.71 16.28 28.71
C THR A 537 -6.43 16.74 27.45
N ALA A 538 -5.68 17.10 26.39
CA ALA A 538 -6.26 17.55 25.14
C ALA A 538 -7.07 16.48 24.42
N VAL A 539 -6.56 15.26 24.38
CA VAL A 539 -7.28 14.14 23.77
C VAL A 539 -8.48 13.73 24.62
N HIS A 540 -8.35 13.73 25.95
CA HIS A 540 -9.47 13.47 26.85
C HIS A 540 -10.60 14.50 26.69
N ASN A 541 -10.26 15.79 26.64
CA ASN A 541 -11.23 16.87 26.41
C ASN A 541 -11.87 16.77 25.04
N LEU A 542 -11.13 16.36 24.02
CA LEU A 542 -11.71 16.10 22.70
C LEU A 542 -12.67 14.91 22.76
N ALA A 543 -12.29 13.81 23.41
CA ALA A 543 -13.08 12.60 23.55
C ALA A 543 -14.39 12.82 24.31
N SER A 544 -14.39 13.66 25.36
CA SER A 544 -15.60 13.96 26.13
C SER A 544 -16.65 14.74 25.33
N LEU A 545 -16.26 15.34 24.20
CA LEU A 545 -17.16 16.05 23.29
C LEU A 545 -17.76 15.14 22.21
N PHE A 546 -17.39 13.86 22.14
CA PHE A 546 -17.88 12.95 21.10
C PHE A 546 -19.31 12.48 21.41
N THR A 547 -20.24 12.78 20.51
CA THR A 547 -21.55 12.12 20.46
C THR A 547 -22.10 12.08 19.03
N PRO A 548 -22.13 10.95 18.31
CA PRO A 548 -21.20 9.81 18.30
C PRO A 548 -19.90 10.08 17.49
N TYR A 549 -19.74 11.30 16.97
CA TYR A 549 -18.60 11.76 16.18
C TYR A 549 -17.98 13.03 16.79
N PRO A 550 -16.71 13.37 16.48
CA PRO A 550 -16.15 14.65 16.88
C PRO A 550 -16.97 15.81 16.30
N PRO A 551 -17.16 16.92 17.05
CA PRO A 551 -17.77 18.11 16.49
C PRO A 551 -16.99 18.60 15.27
N ALA A 552 -17.69 18.80 14.15
CA ALA A 552 -17.10 19.33 12.94
C ALA A 552 -16.59 20.76 13.19
N ASN A 553 -15.30 21.00 12.94
CA ASN A 553 -14.61 22.28 13.13
C ASN A 553 -14.42 22.69 14.61
N TYR A 554 -14.19 21.72 15.48
CA TYR A 554 -13.70 21.96 16.83
C TYR A 554 -12.31 22.60 16.84
N ARG A 555 -12.12 23.55 17.74
CA ARG A 555 -10.82 24.09 18.17
C ARG A 555 -10.89 24.26 19.68
N SER A 556 -9.95 23.66 20.39
CA SER A 556 -9.82 23.83 21.84
C SER A 556 -9.29 25.22 22.20
N ALA A 557 -9.37 25.57 23.49
CA ALA A 557 -8.45 26.55 24.05
C ALA A 557 -6.98 26.13 23.79
N PRO A 558 -6.05 27.08 23.71
CA PRO A 558 -4.64 26.77 23.50
C PRO A 558 -4.07 26.00 24.68
N TYR A 559 -3.37 24.90 24.40
CA TYR A 559 -2.64 24.11 25.39
C TYR A 559 -1.23 24.65 25.62
N VAL A 560 -0.68 25.34 24.62
CA VAL A 560 0.62 26.00 24.65
C VAL A 560 0.48 27.34 23.94
N GLN A 561 1.11 28.39 24.49
CA GLN A 561 1.21 29.70 23.87
C GLN A 561 2.66 30.19 23.93
N GLY A 562 3.09 30.87 22.89
CA GLY A 562 4.35 31.62 22.83
C GLY A 562 4.13 32.98 22.17
N ASP A 563 5.21 33.72 21.95
CA ASP A 563 5.14 35.08 21.38
C ASP A 563 4.59 35.04 19.94
N GLY A 564 3.31 35.39 19.79
CA GLY A 564 2.62 35.41 18.50
C GLY A 564 2.30 34.02 17.93
N TRP A 565 2.20 32.98 18.77
CA TRP A 565 1.76 31.66 18.31
C TRP A 565 1.11 30.84 19.42
N GLU A 566 0.26 29.88 19.05
CA GLU A 566 -0.35 28.94 19.98
C GLU A 566 -0.54 27.54 19.38
N ILE A 567 -0.64 26.53 20.23
CA ILE A 567 -0.95 25.15 19.84
C ILE A 567 -2.30 24.75 20.43
N CYS A 568 -3.25 24.45 19.55
CA CYS A 568 -4.57 23.98 19.92
C CYS A 568 -4.78 22.53 19.44
N MET A 569 -5.64 21.80 20.15
CA MET A 569 -6.28 20.62 19.60
C MET A 569 -7.39 21.08 18.65
N ILE A 570 -7.45 20.49 17.46
CA ILE A 570 -8.50 20.77 16.49
C ILE A 570 -9.15 19.46 16.05
N ALA A 571 -10.45 19.50 15.73
CA ALA A 571 -11.13 18.45 15.00
C ALA A 571 -11.89 19.03 13.81
N LYS A 572 -11.57 18.55 12.62
CA LYS A 572 -12.20 18.87 11.34
C LYS A 572 -12.60 17.56 10.68
N PRO A 573 -13.45 17.59 9.65
CA PRO A 573 -13.65 16.40 8.82
C PRO A 573 -12.28 15.81 8.43
N PHE A 574 -12.05 14.54 8.77
CA PHE A 574 -10.82 13.77 8.50
C PHE A 574 -9.53 14.19 9.22
N PHE A 575 -9.61 15.13 10.17
CA PHE A 575 -8.46 15.55 10.96
C PHE A 575 -8.86 15.75 12.42
N ALA A 576 -8.34 14.96 13.34
CA ALA A 576 -8.28 15.35 14.75
C ALA A 576 -6.81 15.39 15.16
N GLY A 577 -6.35 16.41 15.87
CA GLY A 577 -4.93 16.51 16.25
C GLY A 577 -4.50 17.91 16.62
N PHE A 578 -3.21 18.09 16.88
CA PHE A 578 -2.65 19.39 17.25
C PHE A 578 -2.34 20.24 16.03
N LYS A 579 -2.56 21.54 16.14
CA LYS A 579 -2.16 22.52 15.14
C LYS A 579 -1.55 23.75 15.81
N LYS A 580 -0.39 24.16 15.28
CA LYS A 580 0.26 25.42 15.63
C LYS A 580 -0.32 26.55 14.76
N PHE A 581 -0.82 27.58 15.41
CA PHE A 581 -1.33 28.82 14.81
C PHE A 581 -0.34 29.94 15.09
N SER A 582 -0.15 30.80 14.10
CA SER A 582 0.63 32.05 14.17
C SER A 582 -0.30 33.24 14.11
#